data_AF-A0A935B5C5-F1
#
_entry.id   AF-A0A935B5C5-F1
#
_cell.length_a   1.000
_cell.length_b   1.000
_cell.length_c   1.000
_cell.angle_alpha   90.00
_cell.angle_beta   90.00
_cell.angle_gamma   90.00
#
_symmetry.space_group_name_H-M   'P 1'
#
loop_
_entity.id
_entity.type
_entity.pdbx_description
1 polymer ?
#
loop_
_entity_poly.entity_id
_entity_poly.type
_entity_poly.pdbx_seq_one_letter_code
_entity_poly.pdbx_strand_id
1 'polypeptide(L)'
;MKILTGNDLASGAVTWWAGSWWSIHVEDAVDVGEGGEAILAREEGARRVNAPYIIEAVPTPEGPRPAHIKDRIRALGPTVRVDLTLKPADPDIGQWVI
;
A
#
# COMPACT_ATOMS: atom_id res chain seq x y z
N MET A 1 -9.14 -1.57 -10.04
CA MET A 1 -7.74 -1.95 -10.35
C MET A 1 -7.23 -2.80 -9.22
N LYS A 2 -6.29 -3.70 -9.47
CA LYS A 2 -5.70 -4.55 -8.45
C LYS A 2 -4.33 -4.01 -8.08
N ILE A 3 -4.10 -3.76 -6.80
CA ILE A 3 -2.80 -3.32 -6.29
C ILE A 3 -2.30 -4.28 -5.22
N LEU A 4 -0.99 -4.28 -4.99
CA LEU A 4 -0.33 -5.15 -4.02
C LEU A 4 0.10 -4.34 -2.82
N THR A 5 -0.10 -4.90 -1.63
CA THR A 5 0.42 -4.34 -0.38
C THR A 5 1.04 -5.43 0.48
N GLY A 6 1.98 -5.05 1.34
CA GLY A 6 2.57 -5.94 2.33
C GLY A 6 3.31 -5.13 3.38
N ASN A 7 4.26 -5.77 4.05
CA ASN A 7 5.19 -5.08 4.94
C ASN A 7 6.61 -5.22 4.41
N ASP A 8 7.40 -4.14 4.45
CA ASP A 8 8.85 -4.26 4.36
C ASP A 8 9.36 -5.13 5.52
N LEU A 9 10.21 -6.10 5.19
CA LEU A 9 10.64 -7.11 6.16
C LEU A 9 11.55 -6.53 7.25
N ALA A 10 12.38 -5.53 6.91
CA ALA A 10 13.37 -4.97 7.83
C ALA A 10 12.75 -3.95 8.80
N SER A 11 11.90 -3.07 8.29
CA SER A 11 11.31 -1.96 9.05
C SER A 11 9.90 -2.24 9.57
N GLY A 12 9.19 -3.20 8.97
CA GLY A 12 7.77 -3.41 9.21
C GLY A 12 6.86 -2.35 8.58
N ALA A 13 7.39 -1.39 7.81
CA ALA A 13 6.60 -0.36 7.14
C ALA A 13 5.59 -1.01 6.19
N VAL A 14 4.38 -0.43 6.11
CA VAL A 14 3.42 -0.80 5.08
C VAL A 14 3.97 -0.35 3.74
N THR A 15 3.96 -1.23 2.75
CA THR A 15 4.45 -0.92 1.41
C THR A 15 3.48 -1.35 0.30
N TRP A 16 3.71 -0.79 -0.89
CA TRP A 16 2.86 -0.86 -2.07
C TRP A 16 3.70 -1.13 -3.32
N TRP A 17 3.26 -2.02 -4.19
CA TRP A 17 4.03 -2.35 -5.40
C TRP A 17 3.94 -1.25 -6.46
N ALA A 18 5.09 -0.67 -6.80
CA ALA A 18 5.24 0.41 -7.79
C ALA A 18 5.77 -0.09 -9.15
N GLY A 19 5.53 -1.35 -9.49
CA GLY A 19 5.89 -1.95 -10.78
C GLY A 19 7.29 -2.58 -10.84
N SER A 20 8.24 -2.08 -10.04
CA SER A 20 9.60 -2.64 -9.94
C SER A 20 10.21 -2.60 -8.55
N TRP A 21 9.57 -1.89 -7.62
CA TRP A 21 10.02 -1.69 -6.23
C TRP A 21 8.80 -1.54 -5.30
N TRP A 22 9.04 -1.49 -4.00
CA TRP A 22 8.02 -1.35 -2.96
C TRP A 22 8.06 0.05 -2.37
N SER A 23 7.03 0.86 -2.63
CA SER A 23 6.87 2.19 -2.08
C SER A 23 6.21 2.18 -0.72
N ILE A 24 6.53 3.15 0.13
CA ILE A 24 5.76 3.42 1.35
C ILE A 24 4.47 4.21 1.06
N HIS A 25 4.36 4.81 -0.13
CA HIS A 25 3.25 5.65 -0.56
C HIS A 25 2.29 4.83 -1.44
N VAL A 26 0.99 4.94 -1.16
CA VAL A 26 -0.04 4.20 -1.91
C VAL A 26 -0.26 4.81 -3.30
N GLU A 27 0.05 6.10 -3.45
CA GLU A 27 -0.07 6.88 -4.67
C GLU A 27 0.82 6.34 -5.80
N ASP A 28 1.94 5.71 -5.44
CA ASP A 28 2.88 5.09 -6.38
C ASP A 28 2.42 3.70 -6.88
N ALA A 29 1.36 3.14 -6.29
CA ALA A 29 0.96 1.77 -6.58
C ALA A 29 0.39 1.64 -8.00
N VAL A 30 0.77 0.56 -8.69
CA VAL A 30 0.35 0.30 -10.08
C VAL A 30 -0.64 -0.85 -10.16
N ASP A 31 -1.50 -0.82 -11.18
CA ASP A 31 -2.39 -1.93 -11.48
C ASP A 31 -1.58 -3.15 -11.93
N VAL A 32 -1.77 -4.29 -11.24
CA VAL A 32 -1.09 -5.55 -11.57
C VAL A 32 -1.94 -6.49 -12.41
N GLY A 33 -3.21 -6.14 -12.68
CA GLY A 33 -4.13 -6.96 -13.46
C GLY A 33 -4.19 -8.40 -12.94
N GLU A 34 -4.04 -9.37 -13.85
CA GLU A 34 -4.02 -10.80 -13.52
C GLU A 34 -2.67 -11.31 -13.03
N GLY A 35 -1.60 -10.52 -13.18
CA GLY A 35 -0.22 -10.92 -12.83
C GLY A 35 0.14 -10.79 -11.35
N GLY A 36 -0.79 -10.30 -10.50
CA GLY A 36 -0.53 -9.99 -9.10
C GLY A 36 0.03 -11.17 -8.29
N GLU A 37 -0.57 -12.36 -8.40
CA GLU A 37 -0.15 -13.56 -7.66
C GLU A 37 1.29 -13.97 -7.98
N ALA A 38 1.69 -13.87 -9.26
CA ALA A 38 3.05 -14.19 -9.68
C ALA A 38 4.08 -13.20 -9.13
N ILE A 39 3.72 -11.91 -9.06
CA ILE A 39 4.55 -10.87 -8.45
C ILE A 39 4.68 -11.12 -6.95
N LEU A 40 3.58 -11.42 -6.26
CA LEU A 40 3.57 -11.72 -4.83
C LEU A 40 4.51 -12.89 -4.50
N ALA A 41 4.33 -14.03 -5.17
CA ALA A 41 5.15 -15.21 -4.95
C ALA A 41 6.66 -14.95 -5.18
N ARG A 42 6.99 -14.19 -6.24
CA ARG A 42 8.37 -13.80 -6.55
C ARG A 42 8.96 -12.91 -5.46
N GLU A 43 8.26 -11.85 -5.07
CA GLU A 43 8.79 -10.83 -4.16
C GLU A 43 8.84 -11.33 -2.70
N GLU A 44 7.87 -12.15 -2.28
CA GLU A 44 7.89 -12.84 -0.99
C GLU A 44 9.01 -13.88 -0.93
N GLY A 45 9.17 -14.70 -1.98
CA GLY A 45 10.28 -15.67 -2.07
C GLY A 45 11.67 -14.99 -2.08
N ALA A 46 11.76 -13.79 -2.65
CA ALA A 46 12.95 -12.95 -2.60
C ALA A 46 13.13 -12.21 -1.25
N ARG A 47 12.19 -12.35 -0.31
CA ARG A 47 12.16 -11.71 1.02
C ARG A 47 12.22 -10.18 0.95
N ARG A 48 11.67 -9.58 -0.11
CA ARG A 48 11.54 -8.11 -0.22
C ARG A 48 10.29 -7.58 0.46
N VAL A 49 9.31 -8.45 0.69
CA VAL A 49 8.04 -8.12 1.33
C VAL A 49 7.60 -9.30 2.20
N ASN A 50 6.88 -9.00 3.28
CA ASN A 50 6.31 -9.97 4.19
C ASN A 50 4.77 -9.94 4.14
N ALA A 51 4.17 -11.13 4.14
CA ALA A 51 2.72 -11.34 4.11
C ALA A 51 1.97 -10.46 3.09
N PRO A 52 2.43 -10.40 1.81
CA PRO A 52 1.82 -9.50 0.86
C PRO A 52 0.50 -10.07 0.33
N TYR A 53 -0.42 -9.19 -0.07
CA TYR A 53 -1.73 -9.56 -0.58
C TYR A 53 -2.24 -8.56 -1.61
N ILE A 54 -3.22 -9.02 -2.41
CA ILE A 54 -3.88 -8.22 -3.45
C ILE A 54 -5.10 -7.52 -2.84
N ILE A 55 -5.30 -6.26 -3.20
CA ILE A 55 -6.53 -5.53 -2.89
C ILE A 55 -7.11 -4.85 -4.12
N GLU A 56 -8.41 -4.58 -4.06
CA GLU A 56 -9.09 -3.70 -5.03
C GLU A 56 -8.88 -2.23 -4.66
N ALA A 57 -8.69 -1.41 -5.68
CA ALA A 57 -8.58 0.03 -5.57
C ALA A 57 -9.32 0.74 -6.72
N VAL A 58 -9.67 2.00 -6.47
CA VAL A 58 -10.26 2.92 -7.44
C VAL A 58 -9.19 3.91 -7.90
N PRO A 59 -8.93 4.06 -9.20
CA PRO A 59 -7.98 5.07 -9.69
C PRO A 59 -8.52 6.47 -9.43
N THR A 60 -7.68 7.37 -8.93
CA THR A 60 -7.94 8.81 -8.82
C THR A 60 -6.82 9.61 -9.47
N PRO A 61 -6.98 10.93 -9.71
CA PRO A 61 -5.91 11.77 -10.27
C PRO A 61 -4.63 11.81 -9.43
N GLU A 62 -4.73 11.55 -8.12
CA GLU A 62 -3.64 11.57 -7.14
C GLU A 62 -3.00 10.20 -6.93
N GLY A 63 -3.54 9.14 -7.54
CA GLY A 63 -3.10 7.76 -7.36
C GLY A 63 -4.26 6.81 -7.03
N PRO A 64 -4.00 5.52 -6.81
CA PRO A 64 -5.06 4.59 -6.45
C PRO A 64 -5.54 4.79 -5.01
N ARG A 65 -6.85 4.85 -4.81
CA ARG A 65 -7.49 4.79 -3.49
C ARG A 65 -7.92 3.36 -3.18
N PRO A 66 -7.40 2.72 -2.11
CA PRO A 66 -7.88 1.41 -1.67
C PRO A 66 -9.40 1.40 -1.47
N ALA A 67 -10.08 0.36 -1.97
CA ALA A 67 -11.53 0.28 -1.92
C ALA A 67 -12.07 0.07 -0.49
N HIS A 68 -11.31 -0.63 0.35
CA HIS A 68 -11.73 -0.98 1.71
C HIS A 68 -11.06 -0.10 2.77
N ILE A 69 -11.84 0.34 3.77
CA ILE A 69 -11.40 1.29 4.82
C ILE A 69 -10.16 0.81 5.61
N LYS A 70 -10.08 -0.49 5.89
CA LYS A 70 -8.92 -1.12 6.56
C LYS A 70 -7.61 -0.76 5.84
N ASP A 71 -7.60 -0.85 4.51
CA ASP A 71 -6.41 -0.63 3.71
C ASP A 71 -6.12 0.87 3.52
N ARG A 72 -7.15 1.72 3.58
CA ARG A 72 -6.98 3.19 3.65
C ARG A 72 -6.31 3.63 4.96
N ILE A 73 -6.72 3.06 6.09
CA ILE A 73 -6.05 3.29 7.38
C ILE A 73 -4.60 2.79 7.31
N ARG A 74 -4.40 1.60 6.73
CA ARG A 74 -3.09 0.98 6.59
C ARG A 74 -2.13 1.82 5.73
N ALA A 75 -2.62 2.53 4.72
CA ALA A 75 -1.83 3.46 3.90
C ALA A 75 -1.27 4.64 4.70
N LEU A 76 -1.99 5.10 5.73
CA LEU A 76 -1.53 6.20 6.59
C LEU A 76 -0.58 5.73 7.69
N GLY A 77 -0.77 4.52 8.19
CA GLY A 77 0.07 3.92 9.24
C GLY A 77 -0.68 3.69 10.55
N PRO A 78 0.04 3.53 11.67
CA PRO A 78 -0.55 3.06 12.93
C PRO A 78 -1.45 4.11 13.60
N THR A 79 -2.70 3.74 13.89
CA THR A 79 -3.66 4.62 14.58
C THR A 79 -3.33 4.89 16.05
N VAL A 80 -2.51 4.03 16.67
CA VAL A 80 -2.07 4.16 18.07
C VAL A 80 -0.73 4.88 18.25
N ARG A 81 0.01 5.10 17.15
CA ARG A 81 1.29 5.82 17.11
C ARG A 81 1.27 6.80 15.95
N VAL A 82 0.38 7.78 16.05
CA VAL A 82 0.19 8.85 15.04
C VAL A 82 1.45 9.69 14.81
N ASP A 83 2.43 9.63 15.71
CA ASP A 83 3.76 10.21 15.51
C ASP A 83 4.58 9.46 14.44
N LEU A 84 4.25 8.20 14.17
CA LEU A 84 4.88 7.32 13.18
C LEU A 84 4.04 7.14 11.91
N THR A 85 2.88 7.80 11.79
CA THR A 85 2.14 7.79 10.53
C THR A 85 2.94 8.52 9.46
N LEU A 86 2.71 8.15 8.20
CA LEU A 86 3.14 8.98 7.08
C LEU A 86 2.39 10.30 7.22
N LYS A 87 3.09 11.32 7.77
CA LYS A 87 2.52 12.64 7.92
C LYS A 87 2.19 13.13 6.52
N PRO A 88 0.91 13.32 6.22
CA PRO A 88 0.56 13.93 4.96
C PRO A 88 1.09 15.36 4.98
N ALA A 89 1.45 15.88 3.82
CA ALA A 89 1.56 17.33 3.67
C ALA A 89 0.19 18.02 3.90
N ASP A 90 -0.91 17.26 3.78
CA ASP A 90 -2.28 17.72 3.82
C ASP A 90 -3.01 17.40 5.16
N PRO A 91 -3.39 18.41 5.96
CA PRO A 91 -4.14 18.21 7.19
C PRO A 91 -5.51 17.53 7.00
N ASP A 92 -6.08 17.50 5.79
CA ASP A 92 -7.40 16.92 5.52
C ASP A 92 -7.37 15.42 5.14
N ILE A 93 -6.20 14.75 5.13
CA ILE A 93 -6.12 13.34 4.69
C ILE A 93 -7.04 12.38 5.49
N GLY A 94 -7.42 12.75 6.71
CA GLY A 94 -8.34 11.95 7.52
C GLY A 94 -9.68 11.71 6.83
N GLN A 95 -10.12 12.63 5.97
CA GLN A 95 -11.33 12.47 5.14
C GLN A 95 -11.15 11.37 4.08
N TRP A 96 -9.92 11.00 3.74
CA TRP A 96 -9.62 9.93 2.80
C TRP A 96 -9.90 8.53 3.39
N VAL A 97 -9.98 8.43 4.72
CA VAL A 97 -10.27 7.17 5.42
C VAL A 97 -11.75 6.82 5.40
N ILE A 98 -12.64 7.81 5.45
CA ILE A 98 -14.10 7.61 5.58
C ILE A 98 -14.73 7.63 4.18
#